data_AF-A0A0J8UTM0-F1
#
_entry.id   AF-A0A0J8UTM0-F1
#
_cell.length_a   1.000
_cell.length_b   1.000
_cell.length_c   1.000
_cell.angle_alpha   90.00
_cell.angle_beta   90.00
_cell.angle_gamma   90.00
#
_symmetry.space_group_name_H-M   'P 1'
#
loop_
_entity.id
_entity.type
_entity.pdbx_description
1 polymer ?
#
loop_
_entity_poly.entity_id
_entity_poly.type
_entity_poly.pdbx_seq_one_letter_code
_entity_poly.pdbx_strand_id
1 'polypeptide(L)'
;MEMSGLDFPAYGSLYFADAALLDSDSKQELSDPKYCIGPLCRPTYWDCNVGEPRYFAFKGPNRGPWRDLSSYSSALIDAADNPITRPRPSYQGSVDKHLELLNLGRSVFLKLIQHPQIQSNAAPTIFHPDLHRRNIFVSENDPTVVTAIIDWQSTCVEPAFYYADDVPDFAKPFLEKTSESEAATEDNLCAQAFEAGLGLLAPRLAATRKIDETLLRPFRYCHRTWKDGFVPFTHELIQLRDRWQVLGFKDDCPIPALGPDELRVYQEQLEIYDKMLSLRQDIVEILGVEQDGWVPADRWQDVRAAHQQVYASVMGAMESEKDYEDMKMMWPFDGVQQSAT
;
A
#
# COMPACT_ATOMS: atom_id res chain seq x y z
N MET A 1 -16.17 3.53 13.56
CA MET A 1 -14.91 3.37 14.33
C MET A 1 -14.99 2.29 15.41
N GLU A 2 -16.16 1.84 15.85
CA GLU A 2 -16.34 0.76 16.84
C GLU A 2 -15.56 -0.53 16.51
N MET A 3 -15.46 -0.88 15.23
CA MET A 3 -14.75 -2.07 14.77
C MET A 3 -13.25 -2.07 15.13
N SER A 4 -12.59 -0.91 15.22
CA SER A 4 -11.16 -0.83 15.57
C SER A 4 -10.87 -1.14 17.05
N GLY A 5 -11.91 -1.14 17.89
CA GLY A 5 -11.84 -1.51 19.31
C GLY A 5 -12.08 -3.00 19.58
N LEU A 6 -12.37 -3.79 18.54
CA LEU A 6 -12.55 -5.23 18.68
C LEU A 6 -11.19 -5.93 18.88
N ASP A 7 -11.20 -6.98 19.71
CA ASP A 7 -10.04 -7.83 19.93
C ASP A 7 -10.13 -9.07 19.04
N PHE A 8 -9.34 -9.08 17.98
CA PHE A 8 -9.22 -10.24 17.11
C PHE A 8 -8.06 -11.15 17.54
N PRO A 9 -8.24 -12.48 17.52
CA PRO A 9 -7.22 -13.45 17.93
C PRO A 9 -6.15 -13.72 16.87
N ALA A 10 -6.32 -13.22 15.64
CA ALA A 10 -5.42 -13.43 14.52
C ALA A 10 -5.56 -12.34 13.46
N TYR A 11 -4.53 -12.19 12.64
CA TYR A 11 -4.56 -11.43 11.39
C TYR A 11 -5.12 -12.31 10.26
N GLY A 12 -5.89 -11.71 9.36
CA GLY A 12 -6.58 -12.42 8.29
C GLY A 12 -7.82 -11.67 7.80
N SER A 13 -8.73 -12.34 7.12
CA SER A 13 -10.01 -11.75 6.70
C SER A 13 -11.17 -12.39 7.47
N LEU A 14 -12.28 -11.64 7.57
CA LEU A 14 -13.50 -12.13 8.22
C LEU A 14 -14.28 -13.03 7.25
N TYR A 15 -14.66 -14.22 7.72
CA TYR A 15 -15.50 -15.17 6.97
C TYR A 15 -16.69 -15.61 7.82
N PHE A 16 -17.71 -16.15 7.17
CA PHE A 16 -18.69 -16.97 7.86
C PHE A 16 -18.06 -18.27 8.33
N ALA A 17 -18.36 -18.70 9.55
CA ALA A 17 -17.77 -19.90 10.14
C ALA A 17 -18.12 -21.17 9.33
N ASP A 18 -19.29 -21.19 8.69
CA ASP A 18 -19.78 -22.29 7.84
C ASP A 18 -19.30 -22.22 6.38
N ALA A 19 -18.42 -21.26 6.02
CA ALA A 19 -17.88 -21.15 4.68
C ALA A 19 -17.19 -22.47 4.26
N ALA A 20 -17.78 -23.14 3.26
CA ALA A 20 -17.33 -24.45 2.76
C ALA A 20 -16.00 -24.40 1.99
N LEU A 21 -15.57 -23.19 1.58
CA LEU A 21 -14.34 -22.96 0.80
C LEU A 21 -13.07 -23.00 1.66
N LEU A 22 -13.21 -23.03 2.99
CA LEU A 22 -12.09 -22.97 3.93
C LEU A 22 -12.00 -24.27 4.72
N ASP A 23 -10.80 -24.85 4.70
CA ASP A 23 -10.45 -25.97 5.58
C ASP A 23 -10.51 -25.54 7.05
N SER A 24 -10.80 -26.49 7.95
CA SER A 24 -10.93 -26.19 9.39
C SER A 24 -9.63 -25.61 9.98
N ASP A 25 -8.48 -26.07 9.50
CA ASP A 25 -7.16 -25.59 9.93
C ASP A 25 -6.85 -24.16 9.45
N SER A 26 -7.62 -23.65 8.48
CA SER A 26 -7.52 -22.28 7.97
C SER A 26 -8.50 -21.32 8.67
N LYS A 27 -9.12 -21.73 9.78
CA LYS A 27 -10.09 -20.93 10.52
C LYS A 27 -9.61 -20.68 11.94
N GLN A 28 -9.70 -19.43 12.37
CA GLN A 28 -9.54 -19.03 13.75
C GLN A 28 -10.90 -18.56 14.28
N GLU A 29 -11.38 -19.22 15.32
CA GLU A 29 -12.67 -18.93 15.94
C GLU A 29 -12.70 -17.54 16.58
N LEU A 30 -13.87 -16.90 16.51
CA LEU A 30 -14.20 -15.64 17.17
C LEU A 30 -15.22 -15.87 18.28
N SER A 31 -15.39 -14.87 19.16
CA SER A 31 -16.41 -14.90 20.21
C SER A 31 -17.83 -15.01 19.66
N ASP A 32 -18.09 -14.42 18.47
CA ASP A 32 -19.32 -14.66 17.72
C ASP A 32 -19.13 -15.90 16.84
N PRO A 33 -19.83 -17.02 17.12
CA PRO A 33 -19.65 -18.28 16.41
C PRO A 33 -20.13 -18.23 14.95
N LYS A 34 -20.84 -17.16 14.54
CA LYS A 34 -21.23 -16.95 13.15
C LYS A 34 -20.04 -16.64 12.25
N TYR A 35 -18.96 -16.10 12.82
CA TYR A 35 -17.81 -15.61 12.07
C TYR A 35 -16.50 -16.27 12.51
N CYS A 36 -15.52 -16.29 11.61
CA CYS A 36 -14.16 -16.69 11.91
C CYS A 36 -13.16 -15.79 11.16
N ILE A 37 -11.90 -15.81 11.61
CA ILE A 37 -10.79 -15.23 10.86
C ILE A 37 -10.17 -16.34 10.00
N GLY A 38 -10.12 -16.11 8.69
CA GLY A 38 -9.53 -17.02 7.73
C GLY A 38 -8.38 -16.38 6.96
N PRO A 39 -7.98 -16.99 5.83
CA PRO A 39 -6.91 -16.46 4.99
C PRO A 39 -7.18 -15.02 4.54
N LEU A 40 -6.14 -14.19 4.49
CA LEU A 40 -6.24 -12.78 4.13
C LEU A 40 -6.59 -12.61 2.64
N CYS A 41 -7.70 -11.94 2.31
CA CYS A 41 -8.22 -11.80 0.94
C CYS A 41 -7.50 -10.77 0.05
N ARG A 42 -6.42 -10.13 0.52
CA ARG A 42 -5.78 -9.06 -0.26
C ARG A 42 -5.07 -9.61 -1.51
N PRO A 43 -5.11 -8.88 -2.65
CA PRO A 43 -4.43 -9.30 -3.87
C PRO A 43 -2.95 -9.65 -3.66
N THR A 44 -2.28 -8.97 -2.73
CA THR A 44 -0.89 -9.25 -2.31
C THR A 44 -0.62 -10.70 -1.93
N TYR A 45 -1.61 -11.44 -1.42
CA TYR A 45 -1.45 -12.83 -0.97
C TYR A 45 -2.16 -13.84 -1.91
N TRP A 46 -2.82 -13.31 -2.93
CA TRP A 46 -3.59 -14.04 -3.92
C TRP A 46 -3.05 -13.68 -5.31
N ASP A 47 -1.83 -14.15 -5.56
CA ASP A 47 -1.06 -13.95 -6.79
C ASP A 47 -1.67 -14.75 -7.98
N CYS A 48 -2.96 -14.61 -8.25
CA CYS A 48 -3.58 -15.16 -9.44
C CYS A 48 -4.77 -14.30 -9.83
N ASN A 49 -4.79 -13.83 -11.08
CA ASN A 49 -6.07 -13.46 -11.68
C ASN A 49 -6.93 -14.70 -11.88
N VAL A 50 -8.23 -14.52 -12.07
CA VAL A 50 -9.16 -15.60 -12.38
C VAL A 50 -8.66 -16.37 -13.61
N GLY A 51 -8.27 -17.64 -13.41
CA GLY A 51 -7.77 -18.52 -14.47
C GLY A 51 -6.24 -18.55 -14.67
N GLU A 52 -5.47 -17.72 -13.97
CA GLU A 52 -4.00 -17.82 -13.98
C GLU A 52 -3.50 -18.89 -12.99
N PRO A 53 -2.42 -19.64 -13.32
CA PRO A 53 -1.80 -20.55 -12.37
C PRO A 53 -1.27 -19.77 -11.16
N ARG A 54 -1.48 -20.30 -9.95
CA ARG A 54 -0.93 -19.70 -8.74
C ARG A 54 0.61 -19.65 -8.83
N TYR A 55 1.23 -18.49 -8.64
CA TYR A 55 2.68 -18.30 -8.77
C TYR A 55 3.54 -18.93 -7.65
N PHE A 56 3.12 -20.03 -7.03
CA PHE A 56 3.88 -20.73 -5.98
C PHE A 56 4.93 -21.66 -6.58
N ALA A 57 5.98 -21.11 -7.20
CA ALA A 57 7.05 -21.91 -7.79
C ALA A 57 8.02 -22.47 -6.74
N PHE A 58 8.16 -21.82 -5.58
CA PHE A 58 9.22 -22.12 -4.60
C PHE A 58 8.72 -22.48 -3.20
N LYS A 59 7.57 -21.95 -2.75
CA LYS A 59 7.00 -22.17 -1.42
C LYS A 59 5.48 -22.24 -1.50
N GLY A 60 4.85 -23.06 -0.65
CA GLY A 60 3.39 -23.13 -0.56
C GLY A 60 2.76 -21.79 -0.14
N PRO A 61 1.45 -21.56 -0.43
CA PRO A 61 0.76 -20.33 -0.08
C PRO A 61 0.79 -20.05 1.42
N ASN A 62 1.38 -18.93 1.83
CA ASN A 62 1.30 -18.41 3.19
C ASN A 62 0.24 -17.29 3.25
N ARG A 63 -1.01 -17.65 3.54
CA ARG A 63 -2.17 -16.74 3.46
C ARG A 63 -2.86 -16.50 4.79
N GLY A 64 -2.34 -17.08 5.87
CA GLY A 64 -2.94 -17.00 7.19
C GLY A 64 -4.13 -17.95 7.37
N PRO A 65 -4.91 -17.79 8.45
CA PRO A 65 -4.79 -16.71 9.45
C PRO A 65 -3.52 -16.82 10.29
N TRP A 66 -2.98 -15.68 10.75
CA TRP A 66 -1.74 -15.63 11.55
C TRP A 66 -2.02 -15.17 12.97
N ARG A 67 -1.59 -15.94 13.97
CA ARG A 67 -1.88 -15.66 15.39
C ARG A 67 -0.92 -14.65 16.03
N ASP A 68 0.20 -14.39 15.39
CA ASP A 68 1.27 -13.57 15.93
C ASP A 68 1.95 -12.74 14.84
N LEU A 69 2.59 -11.66 15.26
CA LEU A 69 3.23 -10.70 14.36
C LEU A 69 4.38 -11.35 13.57
N SER A 70 5.12 -12.31 14.16
CA SER A 70 6.23 -12.97 13.46
C SER A 70 5.72 -13.76 12.26
N SER A 71 4.63 -14.51 12.43
CA SER A 71 3.98 -15.26 11.36
C SER A 71 3.43 -14.34 10.27
N TYR A 72 2.78 -13.24 10.65
CA TYR A 72 2.29 -12.22 9.72
C TYR A 72 3.42 -11.54 8.93
N SER A 73 4.48 -11.10 9.62
CA SER A 73 5.64 -10.45 9.00
C SER A 73 6.40 -11.40 8.08
N SER A 74 6.51 -12.69 8.43
CA SER A 74 7.07 -13.70 7.52
C SER A 74 6.22 -13.84 6.26
N ALA A 75 4.90 -13.79 6.39
CA ALA A 75 4.00 -13.92 5.25
C ALA A 75 4.08 -12.73 4.29
N LEU A 76 4.30 -11.51 4.80
CA LEU A 76 4.55 -10.33 3.96
C LEU A 76 5.76 -10.51 3.04
N ILE A 77 6.83 -11.16 3.54
CA ILE A 77 8.00 -11.46 2.72
C ILE A 77 7.71 -12.62 1.76
N ASP A 78 7.05 -13.69 2.23
CA ASP A 78 6.70 -14.85 1.40
C ASP A 78 5.80 -14.45 0.22
N ALA A 79 4.91 -13.47 0.40
CA ALA A 79 4.08 -12.91 -0.66
C ALA A 79 4.92 -12.29 -1.80
N ALA A 80 6.12 -11.79 -1.50
CA ALA A 80 7.06 -11.30 -2.50
C ALA A 80 8.12 -12.34 -2.90
N ASP A 81 8.10 -13.59 -2.44
CA ASP A 81 9.08 -14.59 -2.92
C ASP A 81 8.76 -15.13 -4.31
N ASN A 82 7.58 -14.82 -4.84
CA ASN A 82 7.14 -15.33 -6.12
C ASN A 82 7.44 -14.30 -7.22
N PRO A 83 8.49 -14.50 -8.03
CA PRO A 83 8.82 -13.57 -9.09
C PRO A 83 7.69 -13.49 -10.12
N ILE A 84 7.22 -12.27 -10.38
CA ILE A 84 6.28 -12.02 -11.47
C ILE A 84 7.00 -12.33 -12.80
N THR A 85 6.44 -13.24 -13.60
CA THR A 85 7.02 -13.67 -14.90
C THR A 85 6.76 -12.67 -16.04
N ARG A 86 6.26 -11.47 -15.74
CA ARG A 86 5.91 -10.46 -16.75
C ARG A 86 7.16 -9.67 -17.15
N PRO A 87 7.22 -9.13 -18.39
CA PRO A 87 8.24 -8.17 -18.78
C PRO A 87 8.28 -7.01 -17.77
N ARG A 88 9.49 -6.61 -17.40
CA ARG A 88 9.72 -5.55 -16.41
C ARG A 88 10.58 -4.45 -17.01
N PRO A 89 10.27 -3.18 -16.72
CA PRO A 89 11.14 -2.09 -17.08
C PRO A 89 12.56 -2.26 -16.51
N SER A 90 13.55 -1.73 -17.21
CA SER A 90 14.95 -1.96 -16.83
C SER A 90 15.34 -1.42 -15.44
N TYR A 91 14.64 -0.40 -14.94
CA TYR A 91 14.88 0.18 -13.60
C TYR A 91 14.39 -0.71 -12.44
N GLN A 92 13.47 -1.66 -12.69
CA GLN A 92 12.88 -2.48 -11.64
C GLN A 92 13.85 -3.51 -11.04
N GLY A 93 15.02 -3.72 -11.63
CA GLY A 93 16.08 -4.58 -11.08
C GLY A 93 16.03 -6.04 -11.56
N SER A 94 17.13 -6.75 -11.33
CA SER A 94 17.23 -8.18 -11.65
C SER A 94 16.54 -9.04 -10.58
N VAL A 95 16.10 -10.25 -10.95
CA VAL A 95 15.50 -11.24 -10.02
C VAL A 95 16.39 -11.43 -8.78
N ASP A 96 17.69 -11.60 -8.98
CA ASP A 96 18.65 -11.82 -7.88
C ASP A 96 18.65 -10.65 -6.88
N LYS A 97 18.62 -9.40 -7.36
CA LYS A 97 18.54 -8.22 -6.48
C LYS A 97 17.27 -8.22 -5.62
N HIS A 98 16.12 -8.62 -6.18
CA HIS A 98 14.90 -8.72 -5.40
C HIS A 98 15.02 -9.80 -4.32
N LEU A 99 15.53 -10.98 -4.67
CA LEU A 99 15.68 -12.09 -3.72
C LEU A 99 16.67 -11.75 -2.59
N GLU A 100 17.78 -11.11 -2.91
CA GLU A 100 18.74 -10.59 -1.92
C GLU A 100 18.08 -9.57 -0.99
N LEU A 101 17.33 -8.62 -1.55
CA LEU A 101 16.62 -7.59 -0.78
C LEU A 101 15.54 -8.19 0.14
N LEU A 102 14.81 -9.21 -0.32
CA LEU A 102 13.81 -9.91 0.50
C LEU A 102 14.46 -10.72 1.61
N ASN A 103 15.59 -11.38 1.34
CA ASN A 103 16.39 -12.06 2.37
C ASN A 103 16.90 -11.09 3.45
N LEU A 104 17.33 -9.89 3.04
CA LEU A 104 17.68 -8.83 3.96
C LEU A 104 16.46 -8.39 4.79
N GLY A 105 15.31 -8.20 4.13
CA GLY A 105 14.02 -7.92 4.77
C GLY A 105 13.66 -8.93 5.87
N ARG A 106 13.86 -10.23 5.64
CA ARG A 106 13.63 -11.27 6.68
C ARG A 106 14.48 -11.01 7.93
N SER A 107 15.76 -10.72 7.72
CA SER A 107 16.72 -10.50 8.82
C SER A 107 16.36 -9.23 9.61
N VAL A 108 15.94 -8.18 8.91
CA VAL A 108 15.46 -6.93 9.50
C VAL A 108 14.18 -7.14 10.29
N PHE A 109 13.22 -7.90 9.75
CA PHE A 109 11.92 -8.11 10.40
C PHE A 109 12.07 -8.83 11.73
N LEU A 110 13.00 -9.79 11.86
CA LEU A 110 13.32 -10.44 13.15
C LEU A 110 13.69 -9.44 14.25
N LYS A 111 14.28 -8.29 13.89
CA LYS A 111 14.61 -7.21 14.82
C LYS A 111 13.45 -6.23 14.99
N LEU A 112 12.79 -5.82 13.90
CA LEU A 112 11.67 -4.86 13.96
C LEU A 112 10.51 -5.37 14.82
N ILE A 113 10.12 -6.65 14.70
CA ILE A 113 9.00 -7.21 15.48
C ILE A 113 9.29 -7.28 16.98
N GLN A 114 10.55 -7.16 17.39
CA GLN A 114 10.97 -7.10 18.79
C GLN A 114 11.00 -5.67 19.33
N HIS A 115 10.86 -4.66 18.46
CA HIS A 115 10.90 -3.26 18.86
C HIS A 115 9.68 -2.90 19.73
N PRO A 116 9.85 -2.25 20.90
CA PRO A 116 8.74 -2.01 21.84
C PRO A 116 7.57 -1.22 21.24
N GLN A 117 7.86 -0.23 20.38
CA GLN A 117 6.81 0.55 19.71
C GLN A 117 6.00 -0.31 18.72
N ILE A 118 6.65 -1.27 18.04
CA ILE A 118 5.98 -2.19 17.13
C ILE A 118 5.13 -3.17 17.93
N GLN A 119 5.69 -3.81 18.97
CA GLN A 119 4.95 -4.76 19.81
C GLN A 119 3.72 -4.14 20.44
N SER A 120 3.82 -2.91 20.94
CA SER A 120 2.71 -2.20 21.58
C SER A 120 1.59 -1.80 20.61
N ASN A 121 1.85 -1.83 19.30
CA ASN A 121 0.92 -1.38 18.25
C ASN A 121 0.67 -2.45 17.17
N ALA A 122 1.05 -3.69 17.44
CA ALA A 122 0.84 -4.80 16.52
C ALA A 122 -0.56 -5.42 16.62
N ALA A 123 -1.40 -4.97 17.55
CA ALA A 123 -2.70 -5.59 17.79
C ALA A 123 -3.53 -5.75 16.48
N PRO A 124 -4.06 -6.95 16.20
CA PRO A 124 -5.00 -7.18 15.10
C PRO A 124 -6.13 -6.14 15.09
N THR A 125 -6.18 -5.34 14.04
CA THR A 125 -7.06 -4.17 13.91
C THR A 125 -7.74 -4.23 12.55
N ILE A 126 -9.03 -3.92 12.51
CA ILE A 126 -9.79 -3.76 11.28
C ILE A 126 -10.08 -2.28 11.07
N PHE A 127 -9.80 -1.78 9.87
CA PHE A 127 -10.11 -0.43 9.46
C PHE A 127 -10.50 -0.42 7.99
N HIS A 128 -11.28 0.59 7.58
CA HIS A 128 -11.71 0.69 6.20
C HIS A 128 -10.49 0.97 5.29
N PRO A 129 -10.19 0.10 4.31
CA PRO A 129 -8.95 0.18 3.54
C PRO A 129 -8.94 1.33 2.52
N ASP A 130 -10.10 1.88 2.18
CA ASP A 130 -10.22 2.94 1.17
C ASP A 130 -11.24 4.00 1.59
N LEU A 131 -11.01 4.62 2.76
CA LEU A 131 -11.95 5.58 3.32
C LEU A 131 -11.80 6.94 2.60
N HIS A 132 -12.69 7.23 1.67
CA HIS A 132 -12.79 8.53 0.99
C HIS A 132 -14.25 8.95 0.80
N ARG A 133 -14.50 10.22 0.44
CA ARG A 133 -15.86 10.81 0.34
C ARG A 133 -16.85 9.97 -0.47
N ARG A 134 -16.41 9.38 -1.59
CA ARG A 134 -17.28 8.59 -2.49
C ARG A 134 -17.72 7.24 -1.88
N ASN A 135 -17.02 6.76 -0.86
CA ASN A 135 -17.39 5.56 -0.12
C ASN A 135 -18.28 5.87 1.10
N ILE A 136 -18.65 7.14 1.31
CA ILE A 136 -19.48 7.60 2.43
C ILE A 136 -20.79 8.18 1.88
N PHE A 137 -21.90 7.56 2.24
CA PHE A 137 -23.25 8.01 1.90
C PHE A 137 -23.85 8.74 3.09
N VAL A 138 -24.52 9.86 2.81
CA VAL A 138 -25.19 10.70 3.80
C VAL A 138 -26.68 10.85 3.46
N SER A 139 -27.48 11.19 4.46
CA SER A 139 -28.92 11.41 4.27
C SER A 139 -29.18 12.64 3.40
N GLU A 140 -30.12 12.51 2.46
CA GLU A 140 -30.58 13.62 1.60
C GLU A 140 -31.24 14.75 2.43
N ASN A 141 -31.89 14.40 3.55
CA ASN A 141 -32.55 15.37 4.42
C ASN A 141 -31.62 15.99 5.45
N ASP A 142 -30.53 15.31 5.80
CA ASP A 142 -29.55 15.76 6.80
C ASP A 142 -28.14 15.20 6.48
N PRO A 143 -27.30 15.96 5.77
CA PRO A 143 -25.95 15.52 5.37
C PRO A 143 -24.99 15.25 6.54
N THR A 144 -25.34 15.59 7.78
CA THR A 144 -24.53 15.26 8.96
C THR A 144 -24.69 13.79 9.38
N VAL A 145 -25.73 13.12 8.89
CA VAL A 145 -26.01 11.71 9.19
C VAL A 145 -25.44 10.82 8.09
N VAL A 146 -24.38 10.08 8.44
CA VAL A 146 -23.85 9.00 7.59
C VAL A 146 -24.83 7.83 7.59
N THR A 147 -25.35 7.48 6.41
CA THR A 147 -26.32 6.39 6.22
C THR A 147 -25.67 5.08 5.84
N ALA A 148 -24.54 5.14 5.12
CA ALA A 148 -23.78 3.95 4.77
C ALA A 148 -22.31 4.28 4.50
N ILE A 149 -21.44 3.29 4.77
CA ILE A 149 -20.07 3.26 4.27
C ILE A 149 -19.97 1.99 3.42
N ILE A 150 -19.53 2.11 2.19
CA ILE A 150 -19.42 0.98 1.24
C ILE A 150 -17.95 0.64 0.99
N ASP A 151 -17.70 -0.31 0.09
CA ASP A 151 -16.36 -0.71 -0.36
C ASP A 151 -15.53 -1.53 0.65
N TRP A 152 -16.22 -2.27 1.51
CA TRP A 152 -15.60 -3.10 2.54
C TRP A 152 -14.92 -4.38 2.01
N GLN A 153 -15.05 -4.75 0.74
CA GLN A 153 -14.61 -6.06 0.23
C GLN A 153 -13.10 -6.33 0.36
N SER A 154 -12.28 -5.28 0.46
CA SER A 154 -10.82 -5.37 0.65
C SER A 154 -10.41 -5.32 2.13
N THR A 155 -11.36 -5.21 3.05
CA THR A 155 -11.10 -5.03 4.48
C THR A 155 -10.51 -6.28 5.09
N CYS A 156 -9.48 -6.09 5.91
CA CYS A 156 -8.77 -7.16 6.59
C CYS A 156 -8.49 -6.81 8.06
N VAL A 157 -8.19 -7.84 8.84
CA VAL A 157 -7.66 -7.70 10.20
C VAL A 157 -6.15 -7.76 10.14
N GLU A 158 -5.50 -6.62 10.36
CA GLU A 158 -4.06 -6.43 10.18
C GLU A 158 -3.47 -5.58 11.32
N PRO A 159 -2.15 -5.51 11.48
CA PRO A 159 -1.58 -4.57 12.44
C PRO A 159 -2.03 -3.13 12.13
N ALA A 160 -2.32 -2.36 13.17
CA ALA A 160 -2.77 -0.97 13.05
C ALA A 160 -1.84 -0.10 12.18
N PHE A 161 -0.54 -0.43 12.13
CA PHE A 161 0.43 0.30 11.33
C PHE A 161 0.19 0.20 9.83
N TYR A 162 -0.59 -0.77 9.35
CA TYR A 162 -0.92 -0.84 7.93
C TYR A 162 -1.85 0.29 7.48
N TYR A 163 -2.71 0.79 8.37
CA TYR A 163 -3.68 1.86 8.09
C TYR A 163 -3.23 3.22 8.64
N ALA A 164 -2.06 3.28 9.28
CA ALA A 164 -1.66 4.44 10.06
C ALA A 164 -1.18 5.61 9.19
N ASP A 165 -0.72 5.39 7.97
CA ASP A 165 -0.29 6.46 7.04
C ASP A 165 -1.43 7.00 6.17
N ASP A 166 -2.55 6.28 6.07
CA ASP A 166 -3.67 6.70 5.26
C ASP A 166 -4.36 7.94 5.86
N VAL A 167 -4.58 8.93 5.00
CA VAL A 167 -5.38 10.13 5.30
C VAL A 167 -6.47 10.24 4.23
N PRO A 168 -7.75 10.13 4.62
CA PRO A 168 -8.87 10.30 3.71
C PRO A 168 -8.81 11.61 2.94
N ASP A 169 -9.32 11.63 1.72
CA ASP A 169 -9.32 12.81 0.85
C ASP A 169 -9.97 14.05 1.47
N PHE A 170 -11.02 13.86 2.29
CA PHE A 170 -11.67 14.94 3.05
C PHE A 170 -10.88 15.42 4.27
N ALA A 171 -9.82 14.73 4.67
CA ALA A 171 -8.99 15.05 5.83
C ALA A 171 -7.55 15.41 5.44
N LYS A 172 -7.24 15.50 4.14
CA LYS A 172 -5.93 15.94 3.65
C LYS A 172 -5.82 17.45 3.79
N PRO A 173 -4.80 17.98 4.50
CA PRO A 173 -4.59 19.42 4.58
C PRO A 173 -4.19 19.99 3.22
N PHE A 174 -4.80 21.09 2.80
CA PHE A 174 -4.44 21.79 1.57
C PHE A 174 -3.01 22.37 1.69
N LEU A 175 -2.11 22.01 0.77
CA LEU A 175 -0.69 22.42 0.81
C LEU A 175 -0.36 23.65 -0.05
N GLU A 176 -1.33 24.28 -0.71
CA GLU A 176 -1.05 25.50 -1.48
C GLU A 176 -0.88 26.71 -0.56
N LYS A 177 0.35 27.22 -0.51
CA LYS A 177 0.78 28.45 0.19
C LYS A 177 0.26 29.75 -0.45
N THR A 178 -0.85 29.73 -1.17
CA THR A 178 -1.36 30.92 -1.85
C THR A 178 -2.86 31.09 -1.64
N SER A 179 -3.16 32.15 -0.89
CA SER A 179 -4.48 32.69 -0.51
C SER A 179 -5.18 32.06 0.69
N GLU A 180 -5.45 32.93 1.68
CA GLU A 180 -6.38 32.74 2.78
C GLU A 180 -7.81 32.59 2.22
N SER A 181 -8.14 31.44 1.64
CA SER A 181 -9.52 31.12 1.23
C SER A 181 -10.26 30.40 2.38
N GLU A 182 -11.57 30.62 2.47
CA GLU A 182 -12.44 29.95 3.46
C GLU A 182 -12.36 28.41 3.33
N ALA A 183 -12.22 27.89 2.11
CA ALA A 183 -12.05 26.47 1.83
C ALA A 183 -10.77 25.88 2.46
N ALA A 184 -9.64 26.61 2.40
CA ALA A 184 -8.40 26.19 3.06
C ALA A 184 -8.52 26.16 4.59
N THR A 185 -9.42 26.98 5.15
CA THR A 185 -9.71 27.00 6.59
C THR A 185 -10.60 25.83 7.00
N GLU A 186 -11.60 25.48 6.19
CA GLU A 186 -12.50 24.33 6.41
C GLU A 186 -11.77 22.97 6.28
N ASP A 187 -10.91 22.80 5.27
CA ASP A 187 -10.14 21.55 5.09
C ASP A 187 -9.19 21.30 6.26
N ASN A 188 -8.62 22.37 6.84
CA ASN A 188 -7.81 22.28 8.04
C ASN A 188 -8.65 21.88 9.28
N LEU A 189 -9.91 22.31 9.37
CA LEU A 189 -10.83 21.85 10.42
C LEU A 189 -11.20 20.38 10.25
N CYS A 190 -11.43 19.90 9.03
CA CYS A 190 -11.69 18.49 8.75
C CYS A 190 -10.51 17.59 9.13
N ALA A 191 -9.28 17.99 8.78
CA ALA A 191 -8.07 17.29 9.18
C ALA A 191 -7.93 17.22 10.72
N GLN A 192 -8.15 18.34 11.42
CA GLN A 192 -8.09 18.39 12.89
C GLN A 192 -9.17 17.54 13.55
N ALA A 193 -10.41 17.60 13.03
CA ALA A 193 -11.53 16.81 13.51
C ALA A 193 -11.29 15.31 13.29
N PHE A 194 -10.70 14.93 12.15
CA PHE A 194 -10.33 13.55 11.86
C PHE A 194 -9.27 13.02 12.83
N GLU A 195 -8.20 13.77 13.07
CA GLU A 195 -7.16 13.38 14.04
C GLU A 195 -7.71 13.29 15.48
N ALA A 196 -8.53 14.26 15.89
CA ALA A 196 -9.20 14.21 17.20
C ALA A 196 -10.16 13.02 17.31
N GLY A 197 -10.90 12.74 16.25
CA GLY A 197 -11.82 11.60 16.13
C GLY A 197 -11.08 10.28 16.22
N LEU A 198 -9.96 10.10 15.51
CA LEU A 198 -9.10 8.92 15.61
C LEU A 198 -8.59 8.75 17.05
N GLY A 199 -8.14 9.83 17.69
CA GLY A 199 -7.68 9.80 19.08
C GLY A 199 -8.73 9.27 20.07
N LEU A 200 -9.99 9.65 19.87
CA LEU A 200 -11.10 9.26 20.75
C LEU A 200 -11.68 7.89 20.42
N LEU A 201 -11.87 7.60 19.14
CA LEU A 201 -12.70 6.49 18.67
C LEU A 201 -11.87 5.32 18.11
N ALA A 202 -10.60 5.54 17.78
CA ALA A 202 -9.68 4.52 17.28
C ALA A 202 -8.26 4.67 17.89
N PRO A 203 -8.13 4.54 19.23
CA PRO A 203 -6.90 4.89 19.95
C PRO A 203 -5.68 4.08 19.50
N ARG A 204 -5.86 2.84 19.01
CA ARG A 204 -4.78 2.02 18.44
C ARG A 204 -4.18 2.65 17.19
N LEU A 205 -5.03 3.11 16.27
CA LEU A 205 -4.59 3.80 15.05
C LEU A 205 -3.91 5.12 15.41
N ALA A 206 -4.52 5.90 16.30
CA ALA A 206 -3.94 7.17 16.75
C ALA A 206 -2.60 7.01 17.48
N ALA A 207 -2.40 5.95 18.26
CA ALA A 207 -1.10 5.64 18.87
C ALA A 207 -0.07 5.25 17.80
N THR A 208 -0.49 4.47 16.80
CA THR A 208 0.39 4.01 15.74
C THR A 208 0.85 5.14 14.81
N ARG A 209 -0.01 6.13 14.54
CA ARG A 209 0.31 7.37 13.81
C ARG A 209 1.42 8.21 14.43
N LYS A 210 1.75 7.97 15.71
CA LYS A 210 2.83 8.66 16.43
C LYS A 210 4.16 7.90 16.39
N ILE A 211 4.17 6.68 15.86
CA ILE A 211 5.40 5.90 15.68
C ILE A 211 6.18 6.50 14.52
N ASP A 212 7.50 6.47 14.62
CA ASP A 212 8.34 6.88 13.51
C ASP A 212 8.11 5.97 12.31
N GLU A 213 7.71 6.57 11.19
CA GLU A 213 7.40 5.88 9.94
C GLU A 213 8.53 4.99 9.43
N THR A 214 9.80 5.30 9.75
CA THR A 214 10.94 4.43 9.39
C THR A 214 10.90 3.05 10.05
N LEU A 215 10.13 2.86 11.12
CA LEU A 215 9.86 1.54 11.71
C LEU A 215 8.72 0.79 11.00
N LEU A 216 7.80 1.51 10.35
CA LEU A 216 6.54 0.96 9.81
C LEU A 216 6.64 0.67 8.31
N ARG A 217 7.26 1.57 7.55
CA ARG A 217 7.37 1.48 6.09
C ARG A 217 8.00 0.17 5.58
N PRO A 218 9.02 -0.44 6.22
CA PRO A 218 9.51 -1.74 5.78
C PRO A 218 8.41 -2.80 5.62
N PHE A 219 7.41 -2.82 6.52
CA PHE A 219 6.26 -3.74 6.41
C PHE A 219 5.32 -3.41 5.24
N ARG A 220 5.22 -2.13 4.84
CA ARG A 220 4.33 -1.67 3.77
C ARG A 220 4.95 -1.78 2.37
N TYR A 221 6.28 -1.78 2.26
CA TYR A 221 6.98 -1.80 0.97
C TYR A 221 7.57 -3.17 0.57
N CYS A 222 7.87 -4.06 1.52
CA CYS A 222 8.60 -5.31 1.21
C CYS A 222 7.88 -6.21 0.18
N HIS A 223 6.55 -6.28 0.26
CA HIS A 223 5.74 -7.13 -0.61
C HIS A 223 5.48 -6.52 -2.00
N ARG A 224 5.91 -5.27 -2.22
CA ARG A 224 5.66 -4.50 -3.45
C ARG A 224 6.85 -4.45 -4.39
N THR A 225 7.96 -5.11 -4.05
CA THR A 225 9.22 -5.02 -4.79
C THR A 225 9.10 -5.44 -6.25
N TRP A 226 8.23 -6.39 -6.59
CA TRP A 226 7.97 -6.76 -8.00
C TRP A 226 7.03 -5.80 -8.73
N LYS A 227 6.16 -5.11 -8.01
CA LYS A 227 5.17 -4.17 -8.57
C LYS A 227 5.79 -2.80 -8.81
N ASP A 228 6.47 -2.27 -7.79
CA ASP A 228 6.99 -0.91 -7.79
C ASP A 228 8.50 -0.86 -8.13
N GLY A 229 9.15 -2.02 -8.25
CA GLY A 229 10.60 -2.16 -8.34
C GLY A 229 11.26 -2.30 -6.97
N PHE A 230 12.54 -2.65 -6.95
CA PHE A 230 13.29 -2.86 -5.69
C PHE A 230 13.64 -1.55 -4.97
N VAL A 231 13.69 -0.43 -5.68
CA VAL A 231 14.15 0.89 -5.20
C VAL A 231 13.41 1.37 -3.95
N PRO A 232 12.05 1.33 -3.86
CA PRO A 232 11.34 1.85 -2.70
C PRO A 232 11.67 1.08 -1.43
N PHE A 233 11.69 -0.26 -1.50
CA PHE A 233 12.03 -1.05 -0.31
C PHE A 233 13.50 -0.88 0.07
N THR A 234 14.42 -0.77 -0.90
CA THR A 234 15.82 -0.41 -0.62
C THR A 234 15.93 0.95 0.07
N HIS A 235 15.18 1.96 -0.38
CA HIS A 235 15.12 3.27 0.27
C HIS A 235 14.74 3.17 1.74
N GLU A 236 13.66 2.45 2.04
CA GLU A 236 13.17 2.29 3.41
C GLU A 236 14.18 1.56 4.31
N LEU A 237 14.91 0.57 3.77
CA LEU A 237 15.99 -0.09 4.52
C LEU A 237 17.18 0.84 4.77
N ILE A 238 17.57 1.69 3.81
CA ILE A 238 18.65 2.67 4.02
C ILE A 238 18.24 3.69 5.09
N GLN A 239 17.04 4.25 5.01
CA GLN A 239 16.52 5.18 6.02
C GLN A 239 16.46 4.54 7.41
N LEU A 240 16.01 3.29 7.51
CA LEU A 240 15.99 2.53 8.76
C LEU A 240 17.41 2.30 9.31
N ARG A 241 18.38 1.98 8.45
CA ARG A 241 19.79 1.81 8.84
C ARG A 241 20.36 3.11 9.42
N ASP A 242 20.19 4.22 8.72
CA ASP A 242 20.76 5.51 9.11
C ASP A 242 20.20 5.99 10.46
N ARG A 243 18.96 5.59 10.77
CA ARG A 243 18.27 5.96 12.01
C ARG A 243 18.27 4.86 13.06
N TRP A 244 18.93 3.71 12.83
CA TRP A 244 18.84 2.52 13.68
C TRP A 244 19.07 2.79 15.17
N GLN A 245 20.16 3.49 15.50
CA GLN A 245 20.50 3.83 16.89
C GLN A 245 19.56 4.90 17.47
N VAL A 246 19.14 5.87 16.66
CA VAL A 246 18.21 6.95 17.05
C VAL A 246 16.81 6.39 17.35
N LEU A 247 16.41 5.35 16.63
CA LEU A 247 15.15 4.63 16.85
C LEU A 247 15.18 3.76 18.11
N GLY A 248 16.34 3.60 18.76
CA GLY A 248 16.47 2.93 20.05
C GLY A 248 16.86 1.45 19.99
N PHE A 249 17.28 0.95 18.82
CA PHE A 249 17.87 -0.40 18.73
C PHE A 249 19.25 -0.43 19.38
N LYS A 250 19.48 -1.42 20.25
CA LYS A 250 20.76 -1.61 20.95
C LYS A 250 21.71 -2.57 20.25
N ASP A 251 21.15 -3.47 19.45
CA ASP A 251 21.90 -4.46 18.69
C ASP A 251 22.48 -3.84 17.41
N ASP A 252 23.47 -4.52 16.85
CA ASP A 252 24.00 -4.20 15.53
C ASP A 252 22.90 -4.24 14.46
N CYS A 253 22.94 -3.27 13.55
CA CYS A 253 22.01 -3.19 12.44
C CYS A 253 22.28 -4.33 11.45
N PRO A 254 21.29 -5.19 11.14
CA PRO A 254 21.47 -6.30 10.20
C PRO A 254 21.60 -5.85 8.73
N ILE A 255 21.28 -4.59 8.43
CA ILE A 255 21.39 -4.01 7.10
C ILE A 255 22.87 -3.70 6.86
N PRO A 256 23.53 -4.18 5.78
CA PRO A 256 24.93 -3.85 5.52
C PRO A 256 25.11 -2.36 5.17
N ALA A 257 26.33 -1.83 5.38
CA ALA A 257 26.70 -0.54 4.82
C ALA A 257 26.85 -0.67 3.30
N LEU A 258 26.26 0.24 2.54
CA LEU A 258 26.50 0.32 1.10
C LEU A 258 27.87 0.97 0.85
N GLY A 259 28.63 0.40 -0.08
CA GLY A 259 29.85 1.03 -0.59
C GLY A 259 29.54 2.28 -1.42
N PRO A 260 30.53 3.15 -1.68
CA PRO A 260 30.33 4.36 -2.48
C PRO A 260 29.75 4.11 -3.87
N ASP A 261 30.20 3.05 -4.54
CA ASP A 261 29.70 2.67 -5.87
C ASP A 261 28.27 2.14 -5.83
N GLU A 262 27.93 1.34 -4.81
CA GLU A 262 26.56 0.82 -4.62
C GLU A 262 25.59 1.96 -4.32
N LEU A 263 26.01 2.91 -3.48
CA LEU A 263 25.22 4.09 -3.15
C LEU A 263 25.00 4.96 -4.39
N ARG A 264 26.01 5.15 -5.23
CA ARG A 264 25.89 5.90 -6.50
C ARG A 264 24.88 5.24 -7.43
N VAL A 265 24.99 3.92 -7.64
CA VAL A 265 24.03 3.17 -8.48
C VAL A 265 22.61 3.27 -7.91
N TYR A 266 22.46 3.14 -6.60
CA TYR A 266 21.17 3.30 -5.94
C TYR A 266 20.58 4.71 -6.13
N GLN A 267 21.38 5.77 -5.99
CA GLN A 267 20.94 7.15 -6.20
C GLN A 267 20.46 7.39 -7.64
N GLU A 268 21.21 6.90 -8.63
CA GLU A 268 20.81 6.97 -10.05
C GLU A 268 19.44 6.29 -10.27
N GLN A 269 19.20 5.15 -9.62
CA GLN A 269 17.93 4.42 -9.72
C GLN A 269 16.78 5.09 -8.97
N LEU A 270 17.07 5.71 -7.82
CA LEU A 270 16.10 6.51 -7.07
C LEU A 270 15.65 7.73 -7.88
N GLU A 271 16.58 8.44 -8.53
CA GLU A 271 16.24 9.57 -9.40
C GLU A 271 15.33 9.17 -10.57
N ILE A 272 15.56 8.00 -11.16
CA ILE A 272 14.67 7.46 -12.21
C ILE A 272 13.29 7.18 -11.64
N TYR A 273 13.23 6.51 -10.48
CA TYR A 273 11.97 6.21 -9.81
C TYR A 273 11.16 7.48 -9.46
N ASP A 274 11.82 8.50 -8.90
CA ASP A 274 11.19 9.77 -8.53
C ASP A 274 10.67 10.53 -9.76
N LYS A 275 11.44 10.57 -10.86
CA LYS A 275 10.98 11.14 -12.13
C LYS A 275 9.73 10.43 -12.65
N MET A 276 9.67 9.10 -12.51
CA MET A 276 8.51 8.31 -12.93
C MET A 276 7.27 8.58 -12.08
N LEU A 277 7.43 8.68 -10.76
CA LEU A 277 6.34 9.08 -9.88
C LEU A 277 5.84 10.49 -10.20
N SER A 278 6.75 11.44 -10.43
CA SER A 278 6.41 12.81 -10.85
C SER A 278 5.64 12.81 -12.15
N LEU A 279 6.10 12.09 -13.18
CA LEU A 279 5.40 11.99 -14.45
C LEU A 279 3.99 11.41 -14.28
N ARG A 280 3.82 10.36 -13.47
CA ARG A 280 2.49 9.81 -13.19
C ARG A 280 1.58 10.86 -12.56
N GLN A 281 2.10 11.61 -11.59
CA GLN A 281 1.35 12.68 -10.92
C GLN A 281 0.96 13.77 -11.91
N ASP A 282 1.90 14.22 -12.75
CA ASP A 282 1.66 15.22 -13.79
C ASP A 282 0.57 14.77 -14.77
N ILE A 283 0.58 13.50 -15.19
CA ILE A 283 -0.45 12.96 -16.09
C ILE A 283 -1.83 12.97 -15.39
N VAL A 284 -1.91 12.55 -14.13
CA VAL A 284 -3.17 12.56 -13.35
C VAL A 284 -3.73 13.99 -13.25
N GLU A 285 -2.86 14.96 -12.97
CA GLU A 285 -3.22 16.38 -12.86
C GLU A 285 -3.65 16.98 -14.20
N ILE A 286 -2.88 16.75 -15.27
CA ILE A 286 -3.18 17.24 -16.62
C ILE A 286 -4.54 16.72 -17.11
N LEU A 287 -4.84 15.45 -16.85
CA LEU A 287 -6.11 14.85 -17.25
C LEU A 287 -7.26 15.20 -16.30
N GLY A 288 -6.95 15.72 -15.11
CA GLY A 288 -7.92 16.00 -14.05
C GLY A 288 -8.70 14.74 -13.68
N VAL A 289 -8.00 13.62 -13.55
CA VAL A 289 -8.53 12.31 -13.17
C VAL A 289 -8.06 11.94 -11.77
N GLU A 290 -8.64 10.89 -11.21
CA GLU A 290 -8.18 10.32 -9.95
C GLU A 290 -6.96 9.39 -10.17
N GLN A 291 -6.27 9.02 -9.08
CA GLN A 291 -5.07 8.17 -9.14
C GLN A 291 -5.31 6.76 -9.69
N ASP A 292 -6.57 6.31 -9.64
CA ASP A 292 -7.07 5.05 -10.18
C ASP A 292 -7.60 5.19 -11.64
N GLY A 293 -7.56 6.39 -12.20
CA GLY A 293 -8.04 6.70 -13.55
C GLY A 293 -9.54 6.89 -13.67
N TRP A 294 -10.28 7.01 -12.56
CA TRP A 294 -11.72 7.25 -12.61
C TRP A 294 -12.05 8.61 -13.22
N VAL A 295 -13.10 8.63 -14.06
CA VAL A 295 -13.60 9.84 -14.74
C VAL A 295 -15.13 9.83 -14.74
N PRO A 296 -15.79 10.97 -14.47
CA PRO A 296 -17.22 11.14 -14.71
C PRO A 296 -17.61 10.84 -16.16
N ALA A 297 -18.78 10.21 -16.36
CA ALA A 297 -19.21 9.75 -17.69
C ALA A 297 -19.35 10.89 -18.72
N ASP A 298 -19.75 12.07 -18.27
CA ASP A 298 -19.86 13.29 -19.07
C ASP A 298 -18.50 13.85 -19.53
N ARG A 299 -17.42 13.59 -18.77
CA ARG A 299 -16.04 13.99 -19.11
C ARG A 299 -15.26 12.92 -19.88
N TRP A 300 -15.80 11.71 -20.02
CA TRP A 300 -15.07 10.56 -20.56
C TRP A 300 -14.47 10.81 -21.95
N GLN A 301 -15.25 11.39 -22.88
CA GLN A 301 -14.79 11.60 -24.25
C GLN A 301 -13.62 12.60 -24.31
N ASP A 302 -13.73 13.70 -23.57
CA ASP A 302 -12.71 14.75 -23.53
C ASP A 302 -11.42 14.25 -22.87
N VAL A 303 -11.54 13.57 -21.73
CA VAL A 303 -10.39 13.01 -21.01
C VAL A 303 -9.70 11.92 -21.83
N ARG A 304 -10.47 11.07 -22.53
CA ARG A 304 -9.90 10.05 -23.42
C ARG A 304 -9.11 10.70 -24.57
N ALA A 305 -9.62 11.77 -25.16
CA ALA A 305 -8.91 12.49 -26.22
C ALA A 305 -7.63 13.17 -25.70
N ALA A 306 -7.70 13.81 -24.52
CA ALA A 306 -6.55 14.40 -23.87
C ALA A 306 -5.49 13.34 -23.51
N HIS A 307 -5.91 12.18 -22.97
CA HIS A 307 -5.03 11.06 -22.65
C HIS A 307 -4.27 10.56 -23.89
N GLN A 308 -4.94 10.43 -25.04
CA GLN A 308 -4.28 10.06 -26.30
C GLN A 308 -3.22 11.07 -26.73
N GLN A 309 -3.49 12.37 -26.56
CA GLN A 309 -2.54 13.44 -26.90
C GLN A 309 -1.32 13.42 -25.97
N VAL A 310 -1.55 13.30 -24.67
CA VAL A 310 -0.48 13.22 -23.66
C VAL A 310 0.37 11.98 -23.90
N TYR A 311 -0.26 10.81 -24.14
CA TYR A 311 0.44 9.58 -24.49
C TYR A 311 1.32 9.76 -25.73
N ALA A 312 0.77 10.28 -26.83
CA ALA A 312 1.52 10.49 -28.07
C ALA A 312 2.68 11.48 -27.88
N SER A 313 2.48 12.53 -27.10
CA SER A 313 3.52 13.53 -26.82
C SER A 313 4.67 12.95 -25.99
N VAL A 314 4.35 12.22 -24.91
CA VAL A 314 5.38 11.60 -24.05
C VAL A 314 6.14 10.53 -24.83
N MET A 315 5.43 9.64 -25.51
CA MET A 315 6.06 8.57 -26.29
C MET A 315 6.90 9.10 -27.46
N GLY A 316 6.47 10.19 -28.10
CA GLY A 316 7.22 10.83 -29.19
C GLY A 316 8.47 11.59 -28.74
N ALA A 317 8.59 11.89 -27.44
CA ALA A 317 9.76 12.53 -26.86
C ALA A 317 10.85 11.52 -26.42
N MET A 318 10.58 10.22 -26.50
CA MET A 318 11.56 9.19 -26.11
C MET A 318 12.71 9.11 -27.11
N GLU A 319 13.94 9.19 -26.61
CA GLU A 319 15.15 9.30 -27.44
C GLU A 319 15.68 7.94 -27.93
N SER A 320 15.27 6.85 -27.28
CA SER A 320 15.68 5.48 -27.63
C SER A 320 14.53 4.48 -27.59
N GLU A 321 14.66 3.40 -28.35
CA GLU A 321 13.70 2.27 -28.34
C GLU A 321 13.55 1.67 -26.94
N LYS A 322 14.64 1.65 -26.18
CA LYS A 322 14.64 1.16 -24.80
C LYS A 322 13.79 2.05 -23.91
N ASP A 323 13.97 3.37 -23.99
CA ASP A 323 13.21 4.32 -23.17
C ASP A 323 11.72 4.30 -23.56
N TYR A 324 11.42 4.12 -24.85
CA TYR A 324 10.06 3.94 -25.34
C TYR A 324 9.38 2.71 -24.72
N GLU A 325 10.02 1.54 -24.77
CA GLU A 325 9.43 0.32 -24.22
C GLU A 325 9.36 0.35 -22.69
N ASP A 326 10.36 0.91 -22.00
CA ASP A 326 10.31 1.13 -20.56
C ASP A 326 9.12 2.07 -20.21
N MET A 327 8.96 3.20 -20.91
CA MET A 327 7.87 4.16 -20.69
C MET A 327 6.49 3.55 -20.93
N LYS A 328 6.36 2.75 -21.98
CA LYS A 328 5.12 2.03 -22.31
C LYS A 328 4.72 1.02 -21.25
N MET A 329 5.68 0.30 -20.67
CA MET A 329 5.42 -0.61 -19.55
C MET A 329 5.05 0.12 -18.26
N MET A 330 5.52 1.36 -18.08
CA MET A 330 5.25 2.19 -16.90
C MET A 330 4.01 3.07 -17.02
N TRP A 331 3.38 3.11 -18.19
CA TRP A 331 2.27 4.02 -18.43
C TRP A 331 1.14 3.77 -17.41
N PRO A 332 0.65 4.79 -16.69
CA PRO A 332 -0.20 4.59 -15.52
C PRO A 332 -1.63 4.14 -15.86
N PHE A 333 -2.03 4.21 -17.13
CA PHE A 333 -3.38 3.91 -17.58
C PHE A 333 -3.35 2.90 -18.73
N ASP A 334 -4.46 2.23 -18.98
CA ASP A 334 -4.54 1.32 -20.13
C ASP A 334 -4.36 2.08 -21.45
N GLY A 335 -3.63 1.47 -22.39
CA GLY A 335 -3.49 2.01 -23.73
C GLY A 335 -4.86 2.15 -24.39
N VAL A 336 -5.15 3.31 -24.98
CA VAL A 336 -6.37 3.47 -25.76
C VAL A 336 -6.20 2.65 -27.03
N GLN A 337 -6.76 1.43 -27.05
CA GLN A 337 -6.89 0.69 -28.30
C GLN A 337 -7.57 1.63 -29.31
N GLN A 338 -6.87 1.88 -30.42
CA GLN A 338 -7.53 2.41 -31.59
C GLN A 338 -8.61 1.39 -31.94
N SER A 339 -9.86 1.83 -31.90
CA SER A 339 -10.97 1.05 -32.43
C SER A 339 -10.56 0.52 -33.79
N ALA A 340 -10.54 -0.81 -33.94
CA ALA A 340 -10.38 -1.44 -35.24
C ALA A 340 -11.45 -0.87 -36.17
N THR A 341 -11.01 -0.08 -37.13
CA THR A 341 -11.82 0.39 -38.26
C THR A 341 -12.31 -0.76 -39.11
#